data_AF-A0A151J0W8-F1
#
_entry.id   AF-A0A151J0W8-F1
#
_cell.length_a   1.000
_cell.length_b   1.000
_cell.length_c   1.000
_cell.angle_alpha   90.00
_cell.angle_beta   90.00
_cell.angle_gamma   90.00
#
_symmetry.space_group_name_H-M   'P 1'
#
loop_
_entity.id
_entity.type
_entity.pdbx_description
1 polymer ?
#
loop_
_entity_poly.entity_id
_entity_poly.type
_entity_poly.pdbx_seq_one_letter_code
_entity_poly.pdbx_strand_id
1 'polypeptide(L)'
;MDELADIREYETEEFENLFYLCCTELDEIQDEIKVVKENQKHLQSTQKVIISTCDSSEKSYDNEYICSSLKKEIRKLRVEIILKNKKIRTLEHQIHSRNVLHNICKRRLQQLLKAHSYKISKIKAEIEQIQMAILCTKAKECEDEMIHEIEEEESDHEECNSILPKKEIKEEIQEIRNKLLLSLNDLREHAI
;
A
#
# COMPACT_ATOMS: atom_id res chain seq x y z
N MET A 1 5.36 -10.69 19.73
CA MET A 1 4.18 -11.49 19.36
C MET A 1 2.98 -10.71 19.90
N ASP A 2 2.03 -10.19 19.13
CA ASP A 2 1.79 -10.31 17.69
C ASP A 2 0.83 -9.21 17.18
N GLU A 3 0.84 -8.01 17.77
CA GLU A 3 -0.15 -6.95 17.45
C GLU A 3 -0.05 -6.39 16.01
N LEU A 4 1.05 -6.68 15.30
CA LEU A 4 1.29 -6.27 13.92
C LEU A 4 0.88 -7.32 12.87
N ALA A 5 0.58 -8.54 13.32
CA ALA A 5 -0.03 -9.58 12.49
C ALA A 5 -1.56 -9.38 12.45
N ASP A 6 -2.18 -9.10 13.59
CA ASP A 6 -3.64 -8.89 13.70
C ASP A 6 -4.14 -7.70 12.84
N ILE A 7 -3.38 -6.59 12.75
CA ILE A 7 -3.76 -5.44 11.91
C ILE A 7 -3.68 -5.78 10.41
N ARG A 8 -2.75 -6.67 10.02
CA ARG A 8 -2.59 -7.06 8.61
C ARG A 8 -3.66 -8.04 8.14
N GLU A 9 -4.20 -8.86 9.03
CA GLU A 9 -5.20 -9.87 8.68
C GLU A 9 -6.62 -9.27 8.68
N TYR A 10 -6.93 -8.39 9.65
CA TYR A 10 -8.25 -7.75 9.75
C TYR A 10 -8.53 -6.67 8.69
N GLU A 11 -7.51 -5.93 8.21
CA GLU A 11 -7.73 -4.87 7.21
C GLU A 11 -7.85 -5.41 5.78
N THR A 12 -7.27 -6.56 5.44
CA THR A 12 -7.33 -7.08 4.06
C THR A 12 -8.66 -7.73 3.71
N GLU A 13 -9.24 -8.54 4.59
CA GLU A 13 -10.50 -9.23 4.30
C GLU A 13 -11.69 -8.26 4.20
N GLU A 14 -11.77 -7.24 5.06
CA GLU A 14 -12.85 -6.26 5.01
C GLU A 14 -12.80 -5.40 3.74
N PHE A 15 -11.60 -5.01 3.29
CA PHE A 15 -11.44 -4.23 2.07
C PHE A 15 -11.68 -5.06 0.81
N GLU A 16 -11.25 -6.33 0.78
CA GLU A 16 -11.57 -7.23 -0.34
C GLU A 16 -13.08 -7.49 -0.40
N ASN A 17 -13.74 -7.74 0.73
CA ASN A 17 -15.19 -7.93 0.77
C ASN A 17 -15.95 -6.68 0.30
N LEU A 18 -15.53 -5.48 0.70
CA LEU A 18 -16.10 -4.22 0.21
C LEU A 18 -15.88 -4.03 -1.30
N PHE A 19 -14.71 -4.41 -1.82
CA PHE A 19 -14.43 -4.35 -3.25
C PHE A 19 -15.35 -5.29 -4.04
N TYR A 20 -15.49 -6.55 -3.61
CA TYR A 20 -16.39 -7.51 -4.24
C TYR A 20 -17.86 -7.06 -4.15
N LEU A 21 -18.28 -6.50 -3.01
CA LEU A 21 -19.63 -5.96 -2.87
C LEU A 21 -19.89 -4.83 -3.89
N CYS A 22 -18.96 -3.87 -4.01
CA CYS A 22 -19.05 -2.79 -4.98
C CYS A 22 -19.03 -3.29 -6.44
N CYS A 23 -18.24 -4.33 -6.75
CA CYS A 23 -18.26 -4.95 -8.08
C CYS A 23 -19.63 -5.57 -8.39
N THR A 24 -20.21 -6.27 -7.42
CA THR A 24 -21.53 -6.91 -7.58
C THR A 24 -22.63 -5.87 -7.77
N GLU A 25 -22.62 -4.80 -6.96
CA GLU A 25 -23.55 -3.66 -7.13
C GLU A 25 -23.39 -2.98 -8.49
N LEU A 26 -22.16 -2.88 -9.03
CA LEU A 26 -21.92 -2.33 -10.36
C LEU A 26 -22.47 -3.21 -11.48
N ASP A 27 -22.34 -4.53 -11.35
CA ASP A 27 -22.87 -5.49 -12.32
C ASP A 27 -24.40 -5.46 -12.32
N GLU A 28 -25.04 -5.41 -11.15
CA GLU A 28 -26.49 -5.25 -11.01
C GLU A 28 -26.99 -3.96 -11.66
N ILE A 29 -26.29 -2.84 -11.43
CA ILE A 29 -26.64 -1.54 -12.05
C ILE A 29 -26.46 -1.61 -13.58
N GLN A 30 -25.44 -2.30 -14.09
CA GLN A 30 -25.25 -2.46 -15.54
C GLN A 30 -26.38 -3.27 -16.18
N ASP A 31 -26.83 -4.34 -15.51
CA ASP A 31 -27.96 -5.14 -15.98
C ASP A 31 -29.27 -4.35 -15.97
N GLU A 32 -29.53 -3.55 -14.94
CA GLU A 32 -30.68 -2.64 -14.93
C GLU A 32 -30.62 -1.62 -16.09
N ILE A 33 -29.44 -1.05 -16.36
CA ILE A 33 -29.25 -0.14 -17.50
C ILE A 33 -29.54 -0.84 -18.82
N LYS A 34 -29.15 -2.12 -18.96
CA LYS A 34 -29.41 -2.91 -20.16
C LYS A 34 -30.91 -3.14 -20.37
N VAL A 35 -31.64 -3.51 -19.32
CA VAL A 35 -33.10 -3.65 -19.35
C VAL A 35 -33.78 -2.34 -19.72
N VAL A 36 -33.33 -1.21 -19.16
CA VAL A 36 -33.86 0.12 -19.51
C VAL A 36 -33.63 0.45 -20.98
N LYS A 37 -32.44 0.15 -21.53
CA LYS A 37 -32.13 0.36 -22.96
C LYS A 37 -33.00 -0.51 -23.88
N GLU A 38 -33.23 -1.77 -23.52
CA GLU A 38 -34.13 -2.66 -24.27
C GLU A 38 -35.57 -2.16 -24.24
N ASN A 39 -36.07 -1.77 -23.06
CA ASN A 39 -37.41 -1.18 -22.91
C ASN A 39 -37.56 0.12 -23.72
N GLN A 40 -36.51 0.96 -23.77
CA GLN A 40 -36.50 2.16 -24.59
C GLN A 40 -36.56 1.84 -26.09
N LYS A 41 -35.82 0.82 -26.54
CA LYS A 41 -35.86 0.34 -27.93
C LYS A 41 -37.24 -0.20 -28.29
N HIS A 42 -37.86 -0.94 -27.37
CA HIS A 42 -39.20 -1.49 -27.54
C HIS A 42 -40.28 -0.41 -27.58
N LEU A 43 -40.18 0.61 -26.73
CA LEU A 43 -41.06 1.78 -26.78
C LEU A 43 -40.93 2.54 -28.10
N GLN A 44 -39.71 2.73 -28.61
CA GLN A 44 -39.48 3.36 -29.91
C GLN A 44 -40.05 2.54 -31.08
N SER A 45 -39.95 1.20 -31.04
CA SER A 45 -40.55 0.36 -32.08
C SER A 45 -42.08 0.43 -32.04
N THR A 46 -42.69 0.37 -30.85
CA THR A 46 -44.13 0.49 -30.68
C THR A 46 -44.63 1.86 -31.13
N GLN A 47 -43.87 2.93 -30.85
CA GLN A 47 -44.19 4.27 -31.32
C GLN A 47 -44.16 4.38 -32.86
N LYS A 48 -43.22 3.69 -33.54
CA LYS A 48 -43.20 3.63 -35.01
C LYS A 48 -44.39 2.87 -35.59
N VAL A 49 -44.82 1.78 -34.96
CA VAL A 49 -45.99 0.98 -35.40
C VAL A 49 -47.30 1.76 -35.24
N ILE A 50 -47.48 2.47 -34.12
CA ILE A 50 -48.69 3.27 -33.88
C ILE A 50 -48.81 4.44 -34.87
N ILE A 51 -47.69 5.02 -35.29
CA ILE A 51 -47.69 6.10 -36.29
C ILE A 51 -48.03 5.56 -37.69
N SER A 52 -47.62 4.33 -38.04
CA SER A 52 -47.90 3.76 -39.36
C SER A 52 -49.31 3.19 -39.54
N THR A 53 -50.06 2.91 -38.47
CA THR A 53 -51.45 2.43 -38.53
C THR A 53 -52.49 3.54 -38.42
N CYS A 54 -52.08 4.80 -38.24
CA CYS A 54 -52.97 5.95 -38.09
C CYS A 54 -53.54 6.50 -39.42
N ASP A 55 -53.14 5.94 -40.57
CA ASP A 55 -53.60 6.37 -41.90
C ASP A 55 -54.88 5.66 -42.40
N SER A 56 -55.52 4.81 -41.59
CA SER A 56 -56.82 4.20 -41.94
C SER A 56 -57.91 4.58 -40.95
N SER A 57 -58.95 5.25 -41.47
CA SER A 57 -60.15 5.71 -40.77
C SER A 57 -61.01 4.56 -40.25
N GLU A 58 -61.35 4.57 -38.95
CA GLU A 58 -62.73 4.75 -38.44
C GLU A 58 -62.79 4.52 -36.91
N LYS A 59 -63.66 5.31 -36.25
CA LYS A 59 -64.00 5.39 -34.80
C LYS A 59 -63.19 6.41 -33.98
N SER A 60 -63.72 7.63 -33.91
CA SER A 60 -63.05 8.82 -33.37
C SER A 60 -63.24 9.10 -31.87
N TYR A 61 -63.87 8.20 -31.09
CA TYR A 61 -64.08 8.43 -29.65
C TYR A 61 -63.10 7.63 -28.75
N ASP A 62 -62.72 6.41 -29.11
CA ASP A 62 -61.76 5.60 -28.32
C ASP A 62 -60.31 6.10 -28.46
N ASN A 63 -59.96 6.68 -29.61
CA ASN A 63 -58.60 7.13 -29.91
C ASN A 63 -58.20 8.38 -29.10
N GLU A 64 -59.15 9.27 -28.79
CA GLU A 64 -58.89 10.46 -27.97
C GLU A 64 -58.62 10.07 -26.51
N TYR A 65 -59.38 9.10 -25.99
CA TYR A 65 -59.16 8.56 -24.64
C TYR A 65 -57.80 7.84 -24.52
N ILE A 66 -57.45 6.98 -25.49
CA ILE A 66 -56.14 6.30 -25.54
C ILE A 66 -54.99 7.30 -25.63
N CYS A 67 -55.10 8.31 -26.49
CA CYS A 67 -54.09 9.36 -26.64
C CYS A 67 -53.92 10.20 -25.37
N SER A 68 -55.02 10.48 -24.65
CA SER A 68 -54.97 11.17 -23.36
C SER A 68 -54.27 10.35 -22.28
N SER A 69 -54.50 9.04 -22.24
CA SER A 69 -53.89 8.11 -21.29
C SER A 69 -52.38 7.96 -21.54
N LEU A 70 -51.98 7.77 -22.81
CA LEU A 70 -50.57 7.72 -23.20
C LEU A 70 -49.83 9.03 -22.89
N LYS A 71 -50.45 10.20 -23.11
CA LYS A 71 -49.86 11.49 -22.74
C LYS A 71 -49.65 11.61 -21.22
N LYS A 72 -50.57 11.07 -20.40
CA LYS A 72 -50.39 11.04 -18.95
C LYS A 72 -49.25 10.13 -18.53
N GLU A 73 -49.15 8.93 -19.11
CA GLU A 73 -48.02 8.03 -18.81
C GLU A 73 -46.68 8.58 -19.27
N ILE A 74 -46.60 9.17 -20.47
CA ILE A 74 -45.38 9.83 -20.93
C ILE A 74 -44.97 10.96 -19.98
N ARG A 75 -45.93 11.72 -19.44
CA ARG A 75 -45.64 12.76 -18.43
C ARG A 75 -45.13 12.15 -17.13
N LYS A 76 -45.72 11.06 -16.63
CA LYS A 76 -45.24 10.36 -15.43
C LYS A 76 -43.82 9.85 -15.61
N LEU A 77 -43.56 9.13 -16.70
CA LEU A 77 -42.22 8.62 -17.03
C LEU A 77 -41.18 9.74 -17.15
N ARG A 78 -41.55 10.89 -17.75
CA ARG A 78 -40.67 12.06 -17.82
C ARG A 78 -40.31 12.60 -16.44
N VAL A 79 -41.29 12.70 -15.53
CA VAL A 79 -41.05 13.14 -14.15
C VAL A 79 -40.15 12.14 -13.42
N GLU A 80 -40.42 10.84 -13.58
CA GLU A 80 -39.61 9.79 -12.96
C GLU A 80 -38.15 9.83 -13.45
N ILE A 81 -37.92 10.00 -14.75
CA ILE A 81 -36.58 10.16 -15.33
C ILE A 81 -35.86 11.37 -14.71
N ILE A 82 -36.56 12.51 -14.58
CA ILE A 82 -35.98 13.71 -13.97
C ILE A 82 -35.59 13.45 -12.51
N LEU A 83 -36.44 12.76 -11.75
CA LEU A 83 -36.16 12.42 -10.35
C LEU A 83 -34.97 11.45 -10.23
N LYS A 84 -34.94 10.40 -11.05
CA LYS A 84 -33.82 9.44 -11.09
C LYS A 84 -32.51 10.12 -11.48
N ASN A 85 -32.52 10.98 -12.50
CA ASN A 85 -31.33 11.74 -12.91
C ASN A 85 -30.83 12.69 -11.81
N LYS A 86 -31.74 13.31 -11.03
CA LYS A 86 -31.33 14.11 -9.86
C LYS A 86 -30.67 13.23 -8.81
N LYS A 87 -31.22 12.06 -8.50
CA LYS A 87 -30.64 11.12 -7.53
C LYS A 87 -29.25 10.65 -7.97
N ILE A 88 -29.09 10.31 -9.24
CA ILE A 88 -27.80 9.91 -9.82
C ILE A 88 -26.75 11.00 -9.61
N ARG A 89 -27.04 12.26 -9.98
CA ARG A 89 -26.09 13.37 -9.80
C ARG A 89 -25.69 13.59 -8.34
N THR A 90 -26.64 13.43 -7.41
CA THR A 90 -26.34 13.52 -5.98
C THR A 90 -25.39 12.42 -5.53
N LEU A 91 -25.63 11.18 -5.97
CA LEU A 91 -24.76 10.04 -5.64
C LEU A 91 -23.36 10.20 -6.26
N GLU A 92 -23.27 10.62 -7.52
CA GLU A 92 -22.00 10.93 -8.19
C GLU A 92 -21.19 11.96 -7.40
N HIS A 93 -21.85 13.01 -6.92
CA HIS A 93 -21.20 14.04 -6.11
C HIS A 93 -20.70 13.49 -4.76
N GLN A 94 -21.50 12.67 -4.09
CA GLN A 94 -21.11 12.02 -2.83
C GLN A 94 -19.90 11.10 -3.03
N ILE A 95 -19.91 10.27 -4.07
CA ILE A 95 -18.78 9.38 -4.42
C ILE A 95 -17.53 10.22 -4.70
N HIS A 96 -17.65 11.27 -5.51
CA HIS A 96 -16.52 12.15 -5.82
C HIS A 96 -15.92 12.77 -4.55
N SER A 97 -16.76 13.27 -3.63
CA SER A 97 -16.30 13.84 -2.36
C SER A 97 -15.57 12.82 -1.47
N ARG A 98 -16.07 11.57 -1.40
CA ARG A 98 -15.42 10.48 -0.66
C ARG A 98 -14.07 10.10 -1.27
N ASN A 99 -13.98 10.04 -2.61
CA ASN A 99 -12.74 9.73 -3.31
C ASN A 99 -11.65 10.78 -3.07
N VAL A 100 -12.02 12.07 -2.97
CA VAL A 100 -11.07 13.12 -2.62
C VAL A 100 -10.48 12.89 -1.23
N LEU A 101 -11.32 12.60 -0.22
CA LEU A 101 -10.87 12.31 1.14
C LEU A 101 -10.00 11.05 1.19
N HIS A 102 -10.40 9.98 0.51
CA HIS A 102 -9.63 8.75 0.41
C HIS A 102 -8.21 9.00 -0.14
N ASN A 103 -8.10 9.77 -1.23
CA ASN A 103 -6.81 10.10 -1.83
C ASN A 103 -5.91 10.93 -0.90
N ILE A 104 -6.49 11.87 -0.14
CA ILE A 104 -5.74 12.65 0.87
C ILE A 104 -5.22 11.74 1.97
N CYS A 105 -6.07 10.88 2.54
CA CYS A 105 -5.70 9.94 3.58
C CYS A 105 -4.60 8.97 3.10
N LYS A 106 -4.77 8.38 1.91
CA LYS A 106 -3.79 7.50 1.29
C LYS A 106 -2.42 8.17 1.15
N ARG A 107 -2.38 9.41 0.66
CA ARG A 107 -1.12 10.17 0.53
C ARG A 107 -0.45 10.43 1.87
N ARG A 108 -1.23 10.77 2.90
CA ARG A 108 -0.71 11.03 4.25
C ARG A 108 -0.17 9.76 4.90
N LEU A 109 -0.86 8.64 4.72
CA LEU A 109 -0.42 7.33 5.20
C LEU A 109 0.92 6.93 4.54
N GLN A 110 1.04 7.09 3.23
CA GLN A 110 2.29 6.81 2.50
C GLN A 110 3.47 7.67 2.98
N GLN A 111 3.23 8.95 3.26
CA GLN A 111 4.26 9.84 3.83
C GLN A 111 4.70 9.39 5.22
N LEU A 112 3.73 9.03 6.07
CA LEU A 112 4.01 8.53 7.42
C LEU A 112 4.82 7.23 7.37
N LEU A 113 4.45 6.31 6.48
CA LEU A 113 5.12 5.02 6.32
C LEU A 113 6.56 5.18 5.86
N LYS A 114 6.84 6.10 4.93
CA LYS A 114 8.20 6.48 4.54
C LYS A 114 9.00 7.08 5.71
N ALA A 115 8.39 7.98 6.47
CA ALA A 115 9.04 8.61 7.62
C ALA A 115 9.39 7.58 8.72
N HIS A 116 8.48 6.64 9.00
CA HIS A 116 8.74 5.56 9.95
C HIS A 116 9.81 4.59 9.45
N SER A 117 9.77 4.20 8.18
CA SER A 117 10.80 3.36 7.57
C SER A 117 12.20 3.98 7.73
N TYR A 118 12.34 5.28 7.44
CA TYR A 118 13.60 5.98 7.65
C TYR A 118 14.06 5.98 9.12
N LYS A 119 13.15 6.26 10.05
CA LYS A 119 13.44 6.22 11.50
C LYS A 119 13.90 4.83 11.95
N ILE A 120 13.24 3.78 11.49
CA ILE A 120 13.61 2.39 11.80
C ILE A 120 15.00 2.10 11.26
N SER A 121 15.30 2.44 10.01
CA SER A 121 16.62 2.23 9.42
C SER A 121 17.71 2.98 10.20
N LYS A 122 17.43 4.21 10.64
CA LYS A 122 18.36 4.99 11.46
C LYS A 122 18.64 4.30 12.81
N ILE A 123 17.59 3.87 13.50
CA ILE A 123 17.72 3.15 14.79
C ILE A 123 18.50 1.85 14.62
N LYS A 124 18.27 1.11 13.53
CA LYS A 124 19.04 -0.12 13.22
C LYS A 124 20.53 0.19 13.07
N ALA A 125 20.88 1.21 12.30
CA ALA A 125 22.27 1.62 12.13
C ALA A 125 22.91 2.07 13.46
N GLU A 126 22.17 2.79 14.31
CA GLU A 126 22.66 3.19 15.65
C GLU A 126 22.89 1.97 16.55
N ILE A 127 22.01 0.96 16.52
CA ILE A 127 22.19 -0.29 17.27
C ILE A 127 23.44 -1.04 16.79
N GLU A 128 23.63 -1.18 15.47
CA GLU A 128 24.80 -1.84 14.89
C GLU A 128 26.10 -1.12 15.29
N GLN A 129 26.12 0.22 15.27
CA GLN A 129 27.27 1.00 15.72
C GLN A 129 27.59 0.77 17.20
N ILE A 130 26.56 0.74 18.07
CA ILE A 130 26.74 0.47 19.50
C ILE A 130 27.29 -0.95 19.71
N GLN A 131 26.74 -1.94 19.01
CA GLN A 131 27.21 -3.34 19.10
C GLN A 131 28.67 -3.45 18.68
N MET A 132 29.05 -2.81 17.57
CA MET A 132 30.44 -2.77 17.11
C MET A 132 31.36 -2.07 18.11
N ALA A 133 30.94 -0.95 18.69
CA ALA A 133 31.71 -0.26 19.73
C ALA A 133 31.96 -1.15 20.95
N ILE A 134 30.93 -1.88 21.42
CA ILE A 134 31.06 -2.84 22.53
C ILE A 134 32.06 -3.93 22.20
N LEU A 135 32.00 -4.50 21.00
CA LEU A 135 32.95 -5.54 20.57
C LEU A 135 34.38 -5.01 20.49
N CYS A 136 34.58 -3.80 19.96
CA CYS A 136 35.90 -3.17 19.94
C CYS A 136 36.46 -2.93 21.34
N THR A 137 35.63 -2.47 22.29
CA THR A 137 36.05 -2.29 23.68
C THR A 137 36.46 -3.61 24.32
N LYS A 138 35.65 -4.67 24.16
CA LYS A 138 35.98 -6.00 24.69
C LYS A 138 37.24 -6.60 24.07
N ALA A 139 37.44 -6.41 22.77
CA ALA A 139 38.65 -6.85 22.09
C ALA A 139 39.88 -6.16 22.67
N LYS A 140 39.77 -4.86 22.97
CA LYS A 140 40.85 -4.10 23.61
C LYS A 140 41.10 -4.55 25.05
N GLU A 141 40.04 -4.78 25.85
CA GLU A 141 40.17 -5.32 27.21
C GLU A 141 40.90 -6.67 27.20
N CYS A 142 40.58 -7.54 26.24
CA CYS A 142 41.27 -8.83 26.07
C CYS A 142 42.73 -8.67 25.62
N GLU A 143 43.03 -7.72 24.73
CA GLU A 143 44.41 -7.41 24.33
C GLU A 143 45.22 -6.87 25.51
N ASP A 144 44.64 -5.97 26.30
CA ASP A 144 45.27 -5.39 27.50
C ASP A 144 45.50 -6.49 28.57
N GLU A 145 44.56 -7.42 28.78
CA GLU A 145 44.74 -8.59 29.67
C GLU A 145 45.87 -9.51 29.20
N MET A 146 45.92 -9.86 27.91
CA MET A 146 46.99 -10.70 27.36
C MET A 146 48.38 -10.05 27.52
N ILE A 147 48.48 -8.74 27.33
CA ILE A 147 49.75 -8.01 27.54
C ILE A 147 50.16 -8.09 29.01
N HIS A 148 49.22 -7.89 29.94
CA HIS A 148 49.50 -7.99 31.37
C HIS A 148 49.94 -9.41 31.79
N GLU A 149 49.31 -10.47 31.28
CA GLU A 149 49.73 -11.86 31.54
C GLU A 149 51.17 -12.13 31.06
N ILE A 150 51.53 -11.64 29.86
CA ILE A 150 52.90 -11.76 29.33
C ILE A 150 53.91 -11.00 30.20
N GLU A 151 53.54 -9.81 30.71
CA GLU A 151 54.41 -9.00 31.57
C GLU A 151 54.59 -9.63 32.97
N GLU A 152 53.56 -10.27 33.53
CA GLU A 152 53.64 -11.00 34.81
C GLU A 152 54.46 -12.30 34.69
N GLU A 153 54.33 -13.06 33.60
CA GLU A 153 55.18 -14.23 33.32
C GLU A 153 56.66 -13.87 33.13
N GLU A 154 56.98 -12.67 32.62
CA GLU A 154 58.36 -12.17 32.52
C GLU A 154 58.95 -11.73 33.88
N SER A 155 58.11 -11.32 34.85
CA SER A 155 58.54 -10.99 36.22
C SER A 155 59.00 -12.22 37.01
N ASP A 156 58.41 -13.39 36.74
CA ASP A 156 58.79 -14.67 37.37
C ASP A 156 59.97 -15.36 36.64
N HIS A 157 60.49 -14.76 35.57
CA HIS A 157 61.57 -15.28 34.73
C HIS A 157 62.76 -14.33 34.54
N GLU A 158 63.05 -13.48 35.53
CA GLU A 158 64.32 -12.74 35.66
C GLU A 158 65.57 -13.64 35.88
N GLU A 159 65.56 -14.87 35.36
CA GLU A 159 66.75 -15.71 35.20
C GLU A 159 66.70 -16.58 33.93
N CYS A 160 66.39 -16.02 32.76
CA CYS A 160 66.90 -16.59 31.51
C CYS A 160 66.99 -15.58 30.36
N ASN A 161 68.23 -15.29 29.94
CA ASN A 161 68.56 -14.49 28.77
C ASN A 161 68.08 -15.18 27.47
N SER A 162 66.98 -14.71 26.87
CA SER A 162 66.63 -15.04 25.47
C SER A 162 65.84 -13.90 24.80
N ILE A 163 66.55 -12.81 24.50
CA ILE A 163 66.07 -11.72 23.64
C ILE A 163 65.99 -12.23 22.20
N LEU A 164 64.81 -12.65 21.72
CA LEU A 164 64.53 -12.79 20.28
C LEU A 164 63.04 -12.85 19.83
N PRO A 165 62.00 -13.20 20.62
CA PRO A 165 60.63 -13.32 20.07
C PRO A 165 59.89 -11.99 19.87
N LYS A 166 60.27 -10.92 20.61
CA LYS A 166 59.49 -9.67 20.69
C LYS A 166 59.35 -8.89 19.38
N LYS A 167 60.26 -9.08 18.43
CA LYS A 167 60.22 -8.34 17.15
C LYS A 167 59.33 -9.01 16.12
N GLU A 168 59.39 -10.33 16.00
CA GLU A 168 58.57 -11.11 15.07
C GLU A 168 57.08 -11.05 15.44
N ILE A 169 56.74 -11.21 16.71
CA ILE A 169 55.33 -11.17 17.16
C ILE A 169 54.71 -9.79 16.89
N LYS A 170 55.47 -8.71 17.10
CA LYS A 170 55.01 -7.35 16.85
C LYS A 170 54.80 -7.07 15.35
N GLU A 171 55.65 -7.64 14.50
CA GLU A 171 55.51 -7.53 13.04
C GLU A 171 54.30 -8.35 12.54
N GLU A 172 54.05 -9.54 13.08
CA GLU A 172 52.89 -10.37 12.75
C GLU A 172 51.56 -9.71 13.18
N ILE A 173 51.49 -9.15 14.39
CA ILE A 173 50.30 -8.42 14.87
C ILE A 173 50.03 -7.22 13.96
N GLN A 174 51.07 -6.49 13.56
CA GLN A 174 50.92 -5.34 12.66
C GLN A 174 50.45 -5.77 11.25
N GLU A 175 50.92 -6.91 10.75
CA GLU A 175 50.49 -7.45 9.46
C GLU A 175 49.02 -7.88 9.47
N ILE A 176 48.59 -8.56 10.53
CA ILE A 176 47.18 -8.95 10.74
C ILE A 176 46.29 -7.71 10.82
N ARG A 177 46.72 -6.68 11.57
CA ARG A 177 46.01 -5.40 11.69
C ARG A 177 45.79 -4.73 10.34
N ASN A 178 46.83 -4.70 9.50
CA ASN A 178 46.74 -4.10 8.16
C ASN A 178 45.78 -4.87 7.25
N LYS A 179 45.79 -6.22 7.30
CA LYS A 179 44.86 -7.06 6.54
C LYS A 179 43.41 -6.84 6.96
N LEU A 180 43.14 -6.74 8.27
CA LEU A 180 41.80 -6.44 8.78
C LEU A 180 41.30 -5.05 8.37
N LEU A 181 42.18 -4.05 8.39
CA LEU A 181 41.82 -2.68 8.00
C LEU A 181 41.43 -2.59 6.51
N LEU A 182 42.12 -3.33 5.64
CA LEU A 182 41.80 -3.42 4.21
C LEU A 182 40.44 -4.08 3.99
N SER A 183 40.20 -5.24 4.61
CA SER A 183 38.92 -5.95 4.49
C SER A 183 37.73 -5.11 4.99
N LEU A 184 37.91 -4.30 6.04
CA LEU A 184 36.89 -3.39 6.55
C LEU A 184 36.59 -2.22 5.61
N ASN A 185 37.59 -1.71 4.89
CA ASN A 185 37.40 -0.66 3.90
C ASN A 185 36.67 -1.19 2.64
N ASP A 186 37.00 -2.40 2.19
CA ASP A 186 36.32 -3.04 1.05
C ASP A 186 34.84 -3.27 1.33
N LEU A 187 34.51 -3.74 2.54
CA LEU A 187 33.13 -3.91 3.00
C LEU A 187 32.35 -2.58 3.08
N ARG A 188 33.05 -1.47 3.36
CA ARG A 188 32.45 -0.14 3.41
C ARG A 188 32.19 0.44 2.02
N GLU A 189 33.05 0.16 1.04
CA GLU A 189 32.85 0.60 -0.35
C GLU A 189 31.74 -0.18 -1.08
N HIS A 190 31.49 -1.43 -0.70
CA HIS A 190 30.46 -2.28 -1.30
C HIS A 190 29.06 -2.13 -0.67
N ALA A 191 28.93 -1.29 0.36
CA ALA A 191 27.68 -1.02 1.07
C ALA A 191 27.01 0.33 0.71
N ILE A 192 27.54 1.05 -0.30
CA ILE A 192 26.98 2.28 -0.89
C ILE A 192 26.36 1.94 -2.25
#